data_AF-A0AAN5CYQ5-F1
#
_entry.id   AF-A0AAN5CYQ5-F1
#
_cell.length_a   1.000
_cell.length_b   1.000
_cell.length_c   1.000
_cell.angle_alpha   90.00
_cell.angle_beta   90.00
_cell.angle_gamma   90.00
#
_symmetry.space_group_name_H-M   'P 1'
#
loop_
_entity.id
_entity.type
_entity.pdbx_description
1 polymer ?
#
loop_
_entity_poly.entity_id
_entity_poly.type
_entity_poly.pdbx_seq_one_letter_code
_entity_poly.pdbx_strand_id
1 'polypeptide(L)'
;GSFQFHFVPLQIDFMAGYCVAFDGDREIYSPLRQQQASLQPHSWSMQNHPRDWSVEGSSSIKRASAENGSAGIEFIPQLRLAFISNGLGAVDGGGIGRILTYEFPENVESDRSKIHQAIPLKIESSSSFREERFAPMGLSAFTSKGRISLYVVNTHPLRKCVEVFSFIKEKSLLQHRKSICDPLFTSPTSISVVGADRFFLTNLAYFDAGWMQLAELSMQTNWGSILLFNGKSVEYAEKYSPSPSGIFYDRSRERLIVSSLMNEVIQVYSVKRDLSIEHTLDMSLLSSPAGIYVEPKSGEIFAAFHPVLNSLIFHWFGSGVDRKPSPSQVLRIRMQSDDVSWVVTEPYANDGATISGSNSILYVNEQLLIGSLFGKCLLCDVDYPQLA
;
A
#
# COMPACT_ATOMS: atom_id res chain seq x y z
N GLY A 1 -33.17 -31.56 -0.92
CA GLY A 1 -32.01 -31.73 -0.03
C GLY A 1 -31.70 -30.40 0.61
N SER A 2 -31.44 -30.37 1.90
CA SER A 2 -31.08 -29.17 2.65
C SER A 2 -29.58 -28.91 2.54
N PHE A 3 -29.18 -27.83 1.85
CA PHE A 3 -27.81 -27.35 1.89
C PHE A 3 -27.57 -26.61 3.21
N GLN A 4 -26.69 -27.15 4.06
CA GLN A 4 -26.15 -26.40 5.19
C GLN A 4 -24.97 -25.57 4.69
N PHE A 5 -25.07 -24.25 4.85
CA PHE A 5 -23.92 -23.36 4.73
C PHE A 5 -23.16 -23.40 6.06
N HIS A 6 -21.94 -23.94 6.05
CA HIS A 6 -21.03 -23.79 7.17
C HIS A 6 -20.46 -22.37 7.18
N PHE A 7 -21.08 -21.48 7.96
CA PHE A 7 -20.44 -20.25 8.39
C PHE A 7 -19.29 -20.60 9.33
N VAL A 8 -18.05 -20.39 8.88
CA VAL A 8 -16.89 -20.30 9.77
C VAL A 8 -16.92 -18.90 10.38
N PRO A 9 -17.07 -18.74 11.71
CA PRO A 9 -17.03 -17.42 12.33
C PRO A 9 -15.62 -16.84 12.18
N LEU A 10 -15.53 -15.61 11.64
CA LEU A 10 -14.29 -14.85 11.65
C LEU A 10 -14.00 -14.43 13.11
N GLN A 11 -12.94 -14.97 13.72
CA GLN A 11 -12.50 -14.52 15.03
C GLN A 11 -11.70 -13.23 14.85
N ILE A 12 -12.36 -12.09 15.11
CA ILE A 12 -11.76 -10.76 15.01
C ILE A 12 -11.03 -10.45 16.32
N ASP A 13 -9.80 -10.96 16.44
CA ASP A 13 -8.86 -10.51 17.46
C ASP A 13 -8.12 -9.27 16.96
N PHE A 14 -8.44 -8.10 17.52
CA PHE A 14 -7.74 -6.85 17.23
C PHE A 14 -6.32 -6.88 17.81
N MET A 15 -5.28 -6.88 16.96
CA MET A 15 -3.87 -7.01 17.38
C MET A 15 -3.03 -5.72 17.22
N ALA A 16 -3.66 -4.55 17.22
CA ALA A 16 -2.95 -3.27 17.15
C ALA A 16 -2.39 -2.85 18.52
N GLY A 17 -1.06 -2.77 18.63
CA GLY A 17 -0.37 -2.09 19.72
C GLY A 17 -0.36 -0.56 19.51
N TYR A 18 0.68 0.11 20.01
CA TYR A 18 0.80 1.56 19.91
C TYR A 18 1.11 2.01 18.47
N CYS A 19 0.23 2.83 17.89
CA CYS A 19 0.42 3.47 16.57
C CYS A 19 0.80 4.95 16.68
N VAL A 20 1.69 5.43 15.80
CA VAL A 20 2.08 6.84 15.68
C VAL A 20 2.02 7.31 14.22
N ALA A 21 1.55 8.54 14.02
CA ALA A 21 1.43 9.21 12.71
C ALA A 21 2.49 10.30 12.52
N PHE A 22 2.94 10.52 11.28
CA PHE A 22 4.02 11.45 10.93
C PHE A 22 3.51 12.70 10.17
N ASP A 23 3.72 13.94 10.68
CA ASP A 23 3.19 15.21 10.10
C ASP A 23 4.08 16.46 10.44
N GLY A 24 4.40 17.36 9.51
CA GLY A 24 5.57 18.27 9.61
C GLY A 24 5.56 19.36 10.72
N ASP A 25 6.44 19.21 11.71
CA ASP A 25 6.80 20.16 12.78
C ASP A 25 5.72 20.48 13.85
N ARG A 26 6.09 20.19 15.13
CA ARG A 26 5.36 20.45 16.41
C ARG A 26 4.22 19.47 16.77
N GLU A 27 3.58 19.72 17.93
CA GLU A 27 3.29 18.64 18.90
C GLU A 27 1.79 18.46 19.32
N ILE A 28 0.98 17.58 18.68
CA ILE A 28 -0.45 17.25 19.03
C ILE A 28 -0.79 15.71 18.92
N TYR A 29 -1.53 15.12 19.91
CA TYR A 29 -1.57 13.66 20.31
C TYR A 29 -2.92 12.91 20.17
N SER A 30 -2.89 11.57 20.39
CA SER A 30 -4.07 10.77 20.82
C SER A 30 -3.72 9.34 21.31
N PRO A 31 -4.25 8.85 22.46
CA PRO A 31 -4.27 7.43 22.79
C PRO A 31 -5.37 6.69 22.02
N LEU A 32 -5.07 5.51 21.46
CA LEU A 32 -6.10 4.59 20.96
C LEU A 32 -6.87 4.00 22.14
N ARG A 33 -8.19 4.08 22.11
CA ARG A 33 -9.07 3.45 23.12
C ARG A 33 -9.88 2.35 22.43
N GLN A 34 -9.80 1.13 22.97
CA GLN A 34 -10.60 -0.02 22.51
C GLN A 34 -12.09 0.36 22.42
N GLN A 35 -12.71 0.11 21.27
CA GLN A 35 -14.17 0.08 21.13
C GLN A 35 -14.61 -1.36 20.91
N GLN A 36 -15.20 -1.98 21.93
CA GLN A 36 -16.04 -3.16 21.73
C GLN A 36 -17.35 -2.71 21.08
N ALA A 37 -17.51 -2.98 19.78
CA ALA A 37 -18.77 -2.80 19.08
C ALA A 37 -19.72 -3.98 19.38
N SER A 38 -20.49 -3.88 20.47
CA SER A 38 -21.60 -4.82 20.71
C SER A 38 -22.81 -4.45 19.85
N LEU A 39 -23.10 -5.25 18.82
CA LEU A 39 -24.32 -5.10 18.02
C LEU A 39 -25.55 -5.49 18.85
N GLN A 40 -26.35 -4.49 19.24
CA GLN A 40 -27.72 -4.63 19.75
C GLN A 40 -28.63 -3.67 18.96
N PRO A 41 -29.77 -4.13 18.42
CA PRO A 41 -30.55 -3.33 17.46
C PRO A 41 -31.62 -2.48 18.15
N HIS A 42 -31.49 -1.15 18.15
CA HIS A 42 -32.59 -0.26 18.55
C HIS A 42 -32.78 0.98 17.67
N SER A 43 -34.02 1.46 17.71
CA SER A 43 -34.67 2.38 16.78
C SER A 43 -34.21 3.84 16.86
N TRP A 44 -34.28 4.53 15.71
CA TRP A 44 -34.07 5.97 15.61
C TRP A 44 -35.14 6.80 16.33
N SER A 45 -34.71 7.82 17.06
CA SER A 45 -35.53 9.00 17.38
C SER A 45 -34.64 10.24 17.45
N MET A 46 -34.91 11.25 16.61
CA MET A 46 -34.21 12.54 16.67
C MET A 46 -34.70 13.38 17.85
N GLN A 47 -33.78 13.87 18.70
CA GLN A 47 -33.98 15.07 19.50
C GLN A 47 -32.68 15.90 19.53
N ASN A 48 -32.79 17.18 19.15
CA ASN A 48 -31.73 18.17 19.34
C ASN A 48 -31.68 18.62 20.79
N HIS A 49 -30.48 18.70 21.38
CA HIS A 49 -30.04 19.88 22.17
C HIS A 49 -28.52 19.80 22.44
N PRO A 50 -27.82 20.95 22.54
CA PRO A 50 -26.37 20.99 22.66
C PRO A 50 -25.93 20.72 24.09
N ARG A 51 -24.76 20.09 24.26
CA ARG A 51 -24.01 20.10 25.52
C ARG A 51 -22.52 20.11 25.22
N ASP A 52 -21.85 21.13 25.75
CA ASP A 52 -20.39 21.14 25.90
C ASP A 52 -19.97 20.02 26.85
N TRP A 53 -18.91 19.30 26.50
CA TRP A 53 -18.15 18.45 27.41
C TRP A 53 -16.67 18.67 27.17
N SER A 54 -16.11 19.63 27.90
CA SER A 54 -14.66 19.73 28.10
C SER A 54 -14.19 18.63 29.05
N VAL A 55 -13.11 17.94 28.65
CA VAL A 55 -12.34 17.06 29.54
C VAL A 55 -10.87 17.41 29.34
N GLU A 56 -10.27 18.05 30.34
CA GLU A 56 -8.84 18.38 30.34
C GLU A 56 -8.00 17.15 30.71
N GLY A 57 -6.93 16.93 29.96
CA GLY A 57 -5.93 15.89 30.22
C GLY A 57 -4.71 16.10 29.34
N SER A 58 -3.64 16.66 29.91
CA SER A 58 -2.49 17.16 29.14
C SER A 58 -1.43 16.09 28.86
N SER A 59 -0.96 16.01 27.61
CA SER A 59 0.30 15.37 27.22
C SER A 59 0.81 15.87 25.85
N SER A 60 2.14 15.87 25.64
CA SER A 60 2.89 16.49 24.53
C SER A 60 3.76 15.45 23.75
N ILE A 61 4.02 15.62 22.43
CA ILE A 61 4.28 14.54 21.45
C ILE A 61 4.83 15.04 20.10
N LYS A 62 5.76 14.34 19.43
CA LYS A 62 6.39 14.82 18.16
C LYS A 62 5.59 14.44 16.90
N ARG A 63 5.34 15.38 15.96
CA ARG A 63 4.94 15.11 14.56
C ARG A 63 6.07 15.51 13.56
N ALA A 64 6.41 14.64 12.56
CA ALA A 64 7.05 14.94 11.25
C ALA A 64 7.27 13.69 10.34
N SER A 65 6.93 13.59 9.04
CA SER A 65 6.06 14.37 8.12
C SER A 65 5.68 13.57 6.84
N ALA A 66 4.40 13.43 6.47
CA ALA A 66 3.94 12.75 5.22
C ALA A 66 2.46 13.04 4.82
N GLU A 67 2.05 14.30 4.63
CA GLU A 67 0.62 14.64 4.47
C GLU A 67 -0.01 14.41 3.08
N ASN A 68 0.78 14.08 2.05
CA ASN A 68 0.34 14.10 0.65
C ASN A 68 0.24 12.70 0.02
N GLY A 69 0.00 11.68 0.83
CA GLY A 69 -0.04 10.27 0.41
C GLY A 69 1.30 9.58 0.64
N SER A 70 1.25 8.30 0.96
CA SER A 70 2.36 7.35 1.15
C SER A 70 2.09 6.07 0.35
N ALA A 71 1.79 6.24 -0.93
CA ALA A 71 1.02 5.26 -1.73
C ALA A 71 1.77 3.95 -2.04
N GLY A 72 3.10 3.92 -1.91
CA GLY A 72 3.93 2.74 -2.07
C GLY A 72 5.12 2.76 -1.12
N ILE A 73 5.49 1.59 -0.61
CA ILE A 73 6.61 1.37 0.30
C ILE A 73 7.45 0.21 -0.26
N GLU A 74 8.77 0.34 -0.26
CA GLU A 74 9.70 -0.73 -0.64
C GLU A 74 10.85 -0.81 0.37
N PHE A 75 11.21 -2.00 0.84
CA PHE A 75 12.19 -2.19 1.92
C PHE A 75 13.47 -2.90 1.46
N ILE A 76 14.62 -2.39 1.89
CA ILE A 76 15.94 -2.99 1.66
C ILE A 76 16.49 -3.54 2.99
N PRO A 77 16.36 -4.86 3.25
CA PRO A 77 16.82 -5.46 4.50
C PRO A 77 18.29 -5.20 4.81
N GLN A 78 19.16 -5.21 3.79
CA GLN A 78 20.61 -5.03 3.96
C GLN A 78 20.99 -3.61 4.41
N LEU A 79 20.09 -2.63 4.25
CA LEU A 79 20.28 -1.25 4.71
C LEU A 79 19.36 -0.85 5.86
N ARG A 80 18.44 -1.74 6.29
CA ARG A 80 17.30 -1.42 7.18
C ARG A 80 16.48 -0.21 6.69
N LEU A 81 16.42 0.02 5.38
CA LEU A 81 15.91 1.26 4.79
C LEU A 81 14.63 0.99 3.99
N ALA A 82 13.55 1.68 4.31
CA ALA A 82 12.36 1.77 3.47
C ALA A 82 12.41 3.02 2.59
N PHE A 83 12.08 2.88 1.32
CA PHE A 83 11.68 3.97 0.43
C PHE A 83 10.16 4.11 0.48
N ILE A 84 9.66 5.35 0.50
CA ILE A 84 8.24 5.66 0.55
C ILE A 84 7.93 6.66 -0.55
N SER A 85 7.00 6.35 -1.46
CA SER A 85 6.51 7.31 -2.44
C SER A 85 5.56 8.28 -1.77
N ASN A 86 5.75 9.58 -1.98
CA ASN A 86 4.95 10.60 -1.32
C ASN A 86 4.55 11.71 -2.29
N GLY A 87 3.35 12.24 -2.15
CA GLY A 87 2.91 13.43 -2.90
C GLY A 87 1.90 13.18 -4.01
N LEU A 88 1.33 11.97 -4.15
CA LEU A 88 0.27 11.70 -5.13
C LEU A 88 -0.89 12.71 -5.00
N GLY A 89 -1.37 12.95 -3.79
CA GLY A 89 -2.42 13.95 -3.53
C GLY A 89 -1.98 15.41 -3.67
N ALA A 90 -0.67 15.68 -3.69
CA ALA A 90 -0.16 17.01 -4.00
C ALA A 90 -0.15 17.26 -5.52
N VAL A 91 0.09 16.24 -6.34
CA VAL A 91 0.08 16.37 -7.81
C VAL A 91 -1.31 16.77 -8.33
N ASP A 92 -2.39 16.25 -7.73
CA ASP A 92 -3.77 16.71 -7.99
C ASP A 92 -3.94 18.24 -7.84
N GLY A 93 -3.17 18.84 -6.91
CA GLY A 93 -3.14 20.28 -6.63
C GLY A 93 -2.01 21.05 -7.33
N GLY A 94 -1.30 20.45 -8.28
CA GLY A 94 -0.16 21.08 -8.99
C GLY A 94 1.18 21.05 -8.24
N GLY A 95 1.28 20.27 -7.16
CA GLY A 95 2.53 19.95 -6.47
C GLY A 95 3.36 18.89 -7.20
N ILE A 96 4.54 18.60 -6.65
CA ILE A 96 5.49 17.61 -7.20
C ILE A 96 5.72 16.50 -6.18
N GLY A 97 5.62 15.26 -6.63
CA GLY A 97 5.88 14.07 -5.83
C GLY A 97 7.36 13.91 -5.43
N ARG A 98 7.61 13.08 -4.43
CA ARG A 98 8.93 12.86 -3.83
C ARG A 98 9.09 11.40 -3.41
N ILE A 99 10.33 10.96 -3.25
CA ILE A 99 10.64 9.72 -2.53
C ILE A 99 11.22 10.09 -1.17
N LEU A 100 10.62 9.58 -0.10
CA LEU A 100 11.13 9.66 1.26
C LEU A 100 11.90 8.37 1.60
N THR A 101 12.73 8.44 2.64
CA THR A 101 13.40 7.28 3.23
C THR A 101 13.20 7.23 4.73
N TYR A 102 12.99 6.03 5.26
CA TYR A 102 12.88 5.75 6.68
C TYR A 102 13.85 4.62 7.04
N GLU A 103 14.76 4.86 7.98
CA GLU A 103 15.70 3.84 8.48
C GLU A 103 15.16 3.22 9.78
N PHE A 104 14.94 1.91 9.77
CA PHE A 104 14.51 1.15 10.96
C PHE A 104 15.69 0.93 11.91
N PRO A 105 15.52 1.10 13.24
CA PRO A 105 16.61 0.96 14.20
C PRO A 105 17.15 -0.49 14.28
N GLU A 106 18.42 -0.63 14.70
CA GLU A 106 19.05 -1.95 14.90
C GLU A 106 18.53 -2.69 16.14
N ASN A 107 18.29 -1.96 17.22
CA ASN A 107 17.77 -2.50 18.47
C ASN A 107 16.46 -1.78 18.83
N VAL A 108 15.36 -2.42 18.43
CA VAL A 108 14.00 -1.93 18.68
C VAL A 108 13.74 -1.71 20.17
N GLU A 109 14.12 -2.63 21.06
CA GLU A 109 13.87 -2.49 22.50
C GLU A 109 14.49 -1.23 23.11
N SER A 110 15.69 -0.87 22.67
CA SER A 110 16.37 0.35 23.13
C SER A 110 15.85 1.64 22.48
N ASP A 111 15.16 1.54 21.34
CA ASP A 111 14.87 2.68 20.46
C ASP A 111 13.42 2.81 19.97
N ARG A 112 12.46 2.04 20.52
CA ARG A 112 11.00 2.23 20.34
C ARG A 112 10.54 3.68 20.59
N SER A 113 11.27 4.43 21.40
CA SER A 113 11.01 5.86 21.66
C SER A 113 11.59 6.84 20.62
N LYS A 114 12.55 6.42 19.78
CA LYS A 114 13.13 7.25 18.72
C LYS A 114 12.44 7.00 17.39
N ILE A 115 11.35 7.73 17.20
CA ILE A 115 10.70 7.89 15.90
C ILE A 115 11.65 8.65 14.98
N HIS A 116 12.32 7.93 14.09
CA HIS A 116 13.17 8.52 13.05
C HIS A 116 12.29 9.25 12.03
N GLN A 117 12.64 10.48 11.67
CA GLN A 117 11.87 11.23 10.66
C GLN A 117 12.08 10.63 9.27
N ALA A 118 11.03 10.58 8.45
CA ALA A 118 11.15 10.22 7.05
C ALA A 118 11.87 11.35 6.28
N ILE A 119 13.04 11.05 5.69
CA ILE A 119 13.91 12.04 5.04
C ILE A 119 13.64 12.05 3.53
N PRO A 120 13.28 13.19 2.92
CA PRO A 120 13.13 13.31 1.47
C PRO A 120 14.48 13.15 0.77
N LEU A 121 14.53 12.29 -0.24
CA LEU A 121 15.70 12.13 -1.10
C LEU A 121 15.77 13.27 -2.12
N LYS A 122 16.98 13.72 -2.41
CA LYS A 122 17.23 14.59 -3.56
C LYS A 122 17.15 13.76 -4.84
N ILE A 123 16.68 14.35 -5.93
CA ILE A 123 16.70 13.72 -7.26
C ILE A 123 17.73 14.45 -8.12
N GLU A 124 18.62 13.71 -8.77
CA GLU A 124 19.48 14.22 -9.85
C GLU A 124 18.83 13.83 -11.18
N SER A 125 18.17 14.83 -11.78
CA SER A 125 17.31 14.69 -12.96
C SER A 125 18.13 14.52 -14.24
N SER A 126 17.77 13.53 -15.08
CA SER A 126 18.35 13.36 -16.42
C SER A 126 17.56 14.15 -17.47
N SER A 127 18.12 14.32 -18.67
CA SER A 127 17.42 14.94 -19.82
C SER A 127 16.12 14.23 -20.22
N SER A 128 15.98 12.95 -19.87
CA SER A 128 14.77 12.17 -20.10
C SER A 128 13.70 12.42 -19.03
N PHE A 129 14.07 12.70 -17.78
CA PHE A 129 13.13 12.90 -16.66
C PHE A 129 12.38 14.23 -16.76
N ARG A 130 11.20 14.29 -16.15
CA ARG A 130 10.36 15.51 -16.05
C ARG A 130 9.87 15.60 -14.62
N GLU A 131 10.66 16.27 -13.80
CA GLU A 131 10.44 16.40 -12.35
C GLU A 131 9.11 17.10 -12.05
N GLU A 132 8.72 18.06 -12.89
CA GLU A 132 7.44 18.76 -12.84
C GLU A 132 6.22 17.87 -13.16
N ARG A 133 6.45 16.61 -13.56
CA ARG A 133 5.43 15.58 -13.85
C ARG A 133 5.68 14.29 -13.07
N PHE A 134 6.29 14.38 -11.90
CA PHE A 134 6.58 13.21 -11.08
C PHE A 134 5.46 12.95 -10.06
N ALA A 135 4.68 11.90 -10.30
CA ALA A 135 3.60 11.39 -9.46
C ALA A 135 3.93 9.94 -9.06
N PRO A 136 4.80 9.71 -8.06
CA PRO A 136 5.24 8.38 -7.68
C PRO A 136 4.14 7.63 -6.92
N MET A 137 3.88 6.37 -7.31
CA MET A 137 2.95 5.48 -6.62
C MET A 137 3.64 4.18 -6.21
N GLY A 138 3.53 3.10 -6.99
CA GLY A 138 4.25 1.85 -6.72
C GLY A 138 5.77 1.99 -6.72
N LEU A 139 6.44 1.27 -5.81
CA LEU A 139 7.89 1.19 -5.69
C LEU A 139 8.34 -0.27 -5.70
N SER A 140 9.47 -0.57 -6.33
CA SER A 140 10.22 -1.81 -6.10
C SER A 140 11.70 -1.62 -6.46
N ALA A 141 12.58 -2.36 -5.80
CA ALA A 141 14.02 -2.18 -5.88
C ALA A 141 14.76 -3.46 -6.29
N PHE A 142 15.89 -3.26 -6.94
CA PHE A 142 16.80 -4.33 -7.32
C PHE A 142 18.21 -4.05 -6.80
N THR A 143 18.72 -4.94 -5.96
CA THR A 143 20.07 -4.86 -5.41
C THR A 143 21.01 -5.79 -6.18
N SER A 144 22.10 -5.24 -6.75
CA SER A 144 23.11 -6.01 -7.47
C SER A 144 24.51 -5.48 -7.17
N LYS A 145 25.38 -6.35 -6.66
CA LYS A 145 26.78 -6.03 -6.29
C LYS A 145 26.90 -4.77 -5.42
N GLY A 146 26.01 -4.63 -4.43
CA GLY A 146 25.94 -3.48 -3.52
C GLY A 146 25.31 -2.20 -4.10
N ARG A 147 24.94 -2.18 -5.38
CA ARG A 147 24.20 -1.06 -6.00
C ARG A 147 22.70 -1.32 -5.92
N ILE A 148 21.94 -0.29 -5.58
CA ILE A 148 20.48 -0.34 -5.50
C ILE A 148 19.90 0.48 -6.65
N SER A 149 19.11 -0.18 -7.49
CA SER A 149 18.25 0.47 -8.47
C SER A 149 16.82 0.52 -7.94
N LEU A 150 16.23 1.70 -7.84
CA LEU A 150 14.83 1.89 -7.46
C LEU A 150 14.00 2.13 -8.73
N TYR A 151 12.95 1.34 -8.91
CA TYR A 151 11.98 1.46 -9.99
C TYR A 151 10.69 2.06 -9.40
N VAL A 152 10.25 3.18 -9.97
CA VAL A 152 9.12 3.97 -9.47
C VAL A 152 8.05 4.07 -10.53
N VAL A 153 6.82 3.65 -10.23
CA VAL A 153 5.67 3.91 -11.09
C VAL A 153 5.34 5.40 -11.03
N ASN A 154 5.50 6.11 -12.14
CA ASN A 154 5.00 7.48 -12.31
C ASN A 154 3.63 7.43 -12.98
N THR A 155 2.61 7.90 -12.27
CA THR A 155 1.18 7.83 -12.68
C THR A 155 0.69 9.08 -13.40
N HIS A 156 1.54 10.11 -13.56
CA HIS A 156 1.12 11.41 -14.04
C HIS A 156 0.41 11.31 -15.42
N PRO A 157 -0.83 11.84 -15.60
CA PRO A 157 -1.65 11.56 -16.79
C PRO A 157 -0.96 11.85 -18.12
N LEU A 158 -0.23 12.98 -18.22
CA LEU A 158 0.51 13.37 -19.43
C LEU A 158 1.79 12.55 -19.70
N ARG A 159 2.22 11.69 -18.77
CA ARG A 159 3.46 10.90 -18.87
C ARG A 159 3.48 9.77 -17.83
N LYS A 160 2.96 8.61 -18.23
CA LYS A 160 3.02 7.38 -17.43
C LYS A 160 4.25 6.57 -17.82
N CYS A 161 5.13 6.34 -16.85
CA CYS A 161 6.40 5.67 -17.06
C CYS A 161 6.82 4.93 -15.78
N VAL A 162 7.66 3.93 -15.90
CA VAL A 162 8.50 3.46 -14.80
C VAL A 162 9.80 4.26 -14.84
N GLU A 163 10.01 5.09 -13.82
CA GLU A 163 11.21 5.91 -13.65
C GLU A 163 12.26 5.12 -12.86
N VAL A 164 13.44 4.93 -13.45
CA VAL A 164 14.51 4.10 -12.88
C VAL A 164 15.62 5.00 -12.33
N PHE A 165 15.92 4.84 -11.06
CA PHE A 165 16.94 5.61 -10.33
C PHE A 165 18.03 4.68 -9.79
N SER A 166 19.26 5.17 -9.67
CA SER A 166 20.27 4.57 -8.78
C SER A 166 20.31 5.33 -7.47
N PHE A 167 20.19 4.61 -6.35
CA PHE A 167 20.32 5.19 -5.02
C PHE A 167 21.80 5.30 -4.61
N ILE A 168 22.20 6.48 -4.13
CA ILE A 168 23.55 6.78 -3.63
C ILE A 168 23.40 7.15 -2.15
N LYS A 169 23.66 6.17 -1.25
CA LYS A 169 23.39 6.26 0.19
C LYS A 169 24.15 7.43 0.83
N GLU A 170 25.41 7.63 0.45
CA GLU A 170 26.33 8.63 1.03
C GLU A 170 25.88 10.07 0.78
N LYS A 171 24.96 10.29 -0.17
CA LYS A 171 24.45 11.61 -0.56
C LYS A 171 22.95 11.79 -0.32
N SER A 172 22.25 10.75 0.16
CA SER A 172 20.78 10.68 0.18
C SER A 172 20.15 11.12 -1.15
N LEU A 173 20.65 10.54 -2.25
CA LEU A 173 20.41 10.98 -3.63
C LEU A 173 19.88 9.83 -4.51
N LEU A 174 18.84 10.11 -5.28
CA LEU A 174 18.37 9.29 -6.39
C LEU A 174 18.90 9.88 -7.70
N GLN A 175 19.88 9.23 -8.32
CA GLN A 175 20.37 9.61 -9.64
C GLN A 175 19.50 8.95 -10.72
N HIS A 176 18.73 9.74 -11.46
CA HIS A 176 17.86 9.23 -12.53
C HIS A 176 18.69 8.58 -13.64
N ARG A 177 18.25 7.42 -14.13
CA ARG A 177 18.93 6.64 -15.18
C ARG A 177 18.17 6.64 -16.49
N LYS A 178 16.87 6.38 -16.44
CA LYS A 178 16.00 6.29 -17.62
C LYS A 178 14.53 6.27 -17.20
N SER A 179 13.68 6.66 -18.14
CA SER A 179 12.24 6.41 -18.09
C SER A 179 11.92 5.27 -19.04
N ILE A 180 11.18 4.26 -18.57
CA ILE A 180 10.57 3.23 -19.40
C ILE A 180 9.10 3.66 -19.55
N CYS A 181 8.67 4.00 -20.75
CA CYS A 181 7.31 4.48 -21.02
C CYS A 181 6.74 3.66 -22.18
N ASP A 182 5.50 3.20 -22.04
CA ASP A 182 4.87 2.31 -23.02
C ASP A 182 3.36 2.60 -23.12
N PRO A 183 2.73 2.54 -24.31
CA PRO A 183 1.28 2.72 -24.46
C PRO A 183 0.42 1.74 -23.64
N LEU A 184 0.96 0.58 -23.25
CA LEU A 184 0.28 -0.38 -22.39
C LEU A 184 0.15 0.08 -20.92
N PHE A 185 0.89 1.11 -20.49
CA PHE A 185 0.74 1.70 -19.16
C PHE A 185 -0.52 2.59 -19.09
N THR A 186 -1.70 1.98 -19.11
CA THR A 186 -2.99 2.67 -19.08
C THR A 186 -3.24 3.35 -17.74
N SER A 187 -3.25 2.57 -16.65
CA SER A 187 -3.52 3.02 -15.28
C SER A 187 -2.56 2.32 -14.31
N PRO A 188 -1.23 2.56 -14.44
CA PRO A 188 -0.23 1.77 -13.76
C PRO A 188 -0.26 2.05 -12.25
N THR A 189 -0.26 1.00 -11.43
CA THR A 189 -0.38 1.11 -9.97
C THR A 189 0.86 0.68 -9.21
N SER A 190 1.15 -0.61 -9.24
CA SER A 190 2.22 -1.25 -8.49
C SER A 190 3.21 -1.94 -9.42
N ILE A 191 4.40 -2.23 -8.88
CA ILE A 191 5.51 -2.81 -9.62
C ILE A 191 6.23 -3.82 -8.73
N SER A 192 6.68 -4.94 -9.30
CA SER A 192 7.55 -5.89 -8.61
C SER A 192 8.71 -6.29 -9.51
N VAL A 193 9.93 -5.92 -9.11
CA VAL A 193 11.15 -6.12 -9.91
C VAL A 193 11.69 -7.53 -9.69
N VAL A 194 11.76 -8.31 -10.77
CA VAL A 194 12.19 -9.72 -10.76
C VAL A 194 13.64 -9.90 -11.21
N GLY A 195 14.25 -8.85 -11.77
CA GLY A 195 15.65 -8.85 -12.19
C GLY A 195 16.12 -7.49 -12.69
N ALA A 196 17.38 -7.42 -13.13
CA ALA A 196 17.91 -6.23 -13.78
C ALA A 196 17.06 -5.89 -15.01
N ASP A 197 16.37 -4.74 -14.96
CA ASP A 197 15.44 -4.28 -15.99
C ASP A 197 14.33 -5.29 -16.34
N ARG A 198 13.86 -6.08 -15.37
CA ARG A 198 12.70 -6.95 -15.52
C ARG A 198 11.75 -6.78 -14.36
N PHE A 199 10.48 -6.53 -14.64
CA PHE A 199 9.47 -6.33 -13.61
C PHE A 199 8.09 -6.72 -14.11
N PHE A 200 7.24 -7.13 -13.18
CA PHE A 200 5.79 -7.10 -13.38
C PHE A 200 5.24 -5.75 -12.96
N LEU A 201 4.18 -5.29 -13.62
CA LEU A 201 3.48 -4.04 -13.31
C LEU A 201 1.97 -4.27 -13.43
N THR A 202 1.18 -3.67 -12.56
CA THR A 202 -0.29 -3.77 -12.60
C THR A 202 -0.91 -2.51 -13.19
N ASN A 203 -1.92 -2.66 -14.04
CA ASN A 203 -2.84 -1.60 -14.44
C ASN A 203 -4.20 -1.81 -13.76
N LEU A 204 -4.66 -0.86 -12.95
CA LEU A 204 -5.94 -0.96 -12.23
C LEU A 204 -7.16 -1.03 -13.16
N ALA A 205 -7.04 -0.39 -14.31
CA ALA A 205 -8.13 -0.15 -15.24
C ALA A 205 -7.57 0.05 -16.66
N TYR A 206 -8.45 -0.11 -17.66
CA TYR A 206 -8.17 0.25 -19.04
C TYR A 206 -8.25 1.77 -19.24
N PHE A 207 -9.25 2.43 -18.64
CA PHE A 207 -9.33 3.88 -18.58
C PHE A 207 -8.47 4.44 -17.44
N ASP A 208 -7.83 5.58 -17.71
CA ASP A 208 -6.68 6.04 -16.95
C ASP A 208 -7.00 7.09 -15.89
N ALA A 209 -8.04 7.90 -16.09
CA ALA A 209 -8.50 8.91 -15.16
C ALA A 209 -9.98 9.29 -15.40
N GLY A 210 -10.54 10.02 -14.43
CA GLY A 210 -11.82 10.72 -14.58
C GLY A 210 -13.04 9.81 -14.73
N TRP A 211 -14.07 10.30 -15.42
CA TRP A 211 -15.39 9.67 -15.41
C TRP A 211 -15.42 8.29 -16.09
N MET A 212 -14.59 8.04 -17.10
CA MET A 212 -14.54 6.73 -17.78
C MET A 212 -13.96 5.66 -16.85
N GLN A 213 -12.89 5.99 -16.12
CA GLN A 213 -12.31 5.10 -15.10
C GLN A 213 -13.30 4.89 -13.95
N LEU A 214 -13.96 5.96 -13.48
CA LEU A 214 -15.02 5.83 -12.47
C LEU A 214 -16.15 4.89 -12.94
N ALA A 215 -16.59 5.00 -14.19
CA ALA A 215 -17.61 4.13 -14.76
C ALA A 215 -17.12 2.67 -14.87
N GLU A 216 -15.88 2.44 -15.34
CA GLU A 216 -15.26 1.12 -15.41
C GLU A 216 -15.18 0.44 -14.04
N LEU A 217 -14.68 1.14 -13.04
CA LEU A 217 -14.59 0.66 -11.65
C LEU A 217 -15.98 0.43 -11.04
N SER A 218 -16.96 1.30 -11.32
CA SER A 218 -18.35 1.13 -10.86
C SER A 218 -19.07 -0.04 -11.52
N MET A 219 -18.68 -0.40 -12.75
CA MET A 219 -19.17 -1.56 -13.49
C MET A 219 -18.42 -2.87 -13.14
N GLN A 220 -17.38 -2.80 -12.30
CA GLN A 220 -16.58 -3.95 -11.85
C GLN A 220 -16.06 -4.79 -13.03
N THR A 221 -15.51 -4.15 -14.07
CA THR A 221 -15.03 -4.87 -15.25
C THR A 221 -13.64 -5.49 -15.04
N ASN A 222 -13.37 -6.58 -15.75
CA ASN A 222 -12.05 -7.25 -15.74
C ASN A 222 -11.12 -6.68 -16.84
N TRP A 223 -11.08 -5.35 -16.98
CA TRP A 223 -10.27 -4.69 -18.02
C TRP A 223 -8.94 -4.13 -17.51
N GLY A 224 -8.65 -4.29 -16.22
CA GLY A 224 -7.30 -4.17 -15.68
C GLY A 224 -6.38 -5.28 -16.20
N SER A 225 -5.07 -5.12 -16.01
CA SER A 225 -4.07 -6.05 -16.58
C SER A 225 -2.80 -6.17 -15.73
N ILE A 226 -2.10 -7.30 -15.88
CA ILE A 226 -0.75 -7.51 -15.36
C ILE A 226 0.19 -7.51 -16.56
N LEU A 227 1.18 -6.64 -16.53
CA LEU A 227 2.19 -6.47 -17.57
C LEU A 227 3.52 -7.04 -17.12
N LEU A 228 4.29 -7.55 -18.07
CA LEU A 228 5.70 -7.94 -17.91
C LEU A 228 6.56 -7.02 -18.78
N PHE A 229 7.54 -6.35 -18.18
CA PHE A 229 8.65 -5.78 -18.93
C PHE A 229 9.83 -6.76 -18.93
N ASN A 230 10.21 -7.25 -20.11
CA ASN A 230 11.24 -8.29 -20.26
C ASN A 230 12.69 -7.75 -20.38
N GLY A 231 12.85 -6.42 -20.35
CA GLY A 231 14.09 -5.69 -20.58
C GLY A 231 14.18 -5.03 -21.96
N LYS A 232 13.23 -5.29 -22.86
CA LYS A 232 13.14 -4.70 -24.21
C LYS A 232 11.73 -4.20 -24.54
N SER A 233 10.72 -5.03 -24.30
CA SER A 233 9.30 -4.76 -24.59
C SER A 233 8.46 -4.92 -23.33
N VAL A 234 7.31 -4.24 -23.32
CA VAL A 234 6.21 -4.47 -22.38
C VAL A 234 5.20 -5.39 -23.07
N GLU A 235 4.82 -6.46 -22.38
CA GLU A 235 3.90 -7.49 -22.87
C GLU A 235 2.84 -7.79 -21.80
N TYR A 236 1.67 -8.28 -22.19
CA TYR A 236 0.66 -8.74 -21.23
C TYR A 236 1.09 -10.08 -20.62
N ALA A 237 1.21 -10.13 -19.29
CA ALA A 237 1.31 -11.37 -18.53
C ALA A 237 -0.10 -11.91 -18.21
N GLU A 238 -1.03 -11.02 -17.88
CA GLU A 238 -2.47 -11.25 -17.86
C GLU A 238 -3.17 -10.03 -18.47
N LYS A 239 -4.08 -10.24 -19.42
CA LYS A 239 -4.76 -9.14 -20.13
C LYS A 239 -6.09 -8.74 -19.49
N TYR A 240 -6.74 -9.66 -18.78
CA TYR A 240 -8.08 -9.44 -18.23
C TYR A 240 -8.12 -9.78 -16.74
N SER A 241 -7.60 -8.88 -15.91
CA SER A 241 -7.57 -9.01 -14.45
C SER A 241 -8.58 -8.06 -13.80
N PRO A 242 -9.34 -8.49 -12.76
CA PRO A 242 -10.31 -7.65 -12.05
C PRO A 242 -9.57 -6.61 -11.18
N SER A 243 -9.32 -5.44 -11.76
CA SER A 243 -8.62 -4.31 -11.15
C SER A 243 -7.41 -4.68 -10.26
N PRO A 244 -6.30 -5.16 -10.86
CA PRO A 244 -5.10 -5.50 -10.11
C PRO A 244 -4.45 -4.25 -9.50
N SER A 245 -4.27 -4.24 -8.18
CA SER A 245 -3.84 -3.08 -7.40
C SER A 245 -2.40 -3.23 -6.89
N GLY A 246 -2.16 -4.09 -5.90
CA GLY A 246 -0.85 -4.49 -5.38
C GLY A 246 -0.25 -5.69 -6.13
N ILE A 247 1.08 -5.78 -6.15
CA ILE A 247 1.81 -6.90 -6.76
C ILE A 247 3.12 -7.18 -6.02
N PHE A 248 3.43 -8.46 -5.79
CA PHE A 248 4.68 -8.90 -5.17
C PHE A 248 5.17 -10.23 -5.76
N TYR A 249 6.44 -10.31 -6.15
CA TYR A 249 7.07 -11.55 -6.60
C TYR A 249 7.89 -12.19 -5.48
N ASP A 250 7.38 -13.29 -4.90
CA ASP A 250 8.16 -14.13 -4.00
C ASP A 250 9.09 -15.03 -4.81
N ARG A 251 10.33 -14.54 -4.97
CA ARG A 251 11.43 -15.24 -5.63
C ARG A 251 11.80 -16.57 -4.95
N SER A 252 11.54 -16.74 -3.65
CA SER A 252 11.89 -17.98 -2.93
C SER A 252 10.90 -19.12 -3.20
N ARG A 253 9.63 -18.78 -3.47
CA ARG A 253 8.55 -19.73 -3.77
C ARG A 253 8.16 -19.77 -5.25
N GLU A 254 8.82 -18.96 -6.09
CA GLU A 254 8.52 -18.75 -7.52
C GLU A 254 7.03 -18.38 -7.77
N ARG A 255 6.45 -17.57 -6.88
CA ARG A 255 5.05 -17.13 -6.92
C ARG A 255 4.92 -15.62 -7.14
N LEU A 256 3.97 -15.22 -7.98
CA LEU A 256 3.53 -13.83 -8.13
C LEU A 256 2.19 -13.68 -7.40
N ILE A 257 2.13 -12.73 -6.47
CA ILE A 257 0.96 -12.46 -5.63
C ILE A 257 0.39 -11.11 -6.05
N VAL A 258 -0.90 -11.06 -6.38
CA VAL A 258 -1.56 -9.90 -6.96
C VAL A 258 -2.88 -9.63 -6.24
N SER A 259 -3.08 -8.40 -5.77
CA SER A 259 -4.35 -7.97 -5.20
C SER A 259 -5.35 -7.69 -6.32
N SER A 260 -6.50 -8.34 -6.31
CA SER A 260 -7.63 -8.01 -7.18
C SER A 260 -8.64 -7.18 -6.39
N LEU A 261 -8.62 -5.86 -6.62
CA LEU A 261 -9.38 -4.90 -5.82
C LEU A 261 -10.90 -5.16 -5.88
N MET A 262 -11.42 -5.39 -7.09
CA MET A 262 -12.87 -5.50 -7.33
C MET A 262 -13.47 -6.84 -6.89
N ASN A 263 -12.70 -7.93 -6.96
CA ASN A 263 -13.18 -9.26 -6.58
C ASN A 263 -12.95 -9.60 -5.10
N GLU A 264 -12.31 -8.71 -4.33
CA GLU A 264 -11.99 -8.94 -2.90
C GLU A 264 -11.15 -10.21 -2.67
N VAL A 265 -10.26 -10.50 -3.62
CA VAL A 265 -9.34 -11.65 -3.58
C VAL A 265 -7.88 -11.23 -3.75
N ILE A 266 -6.97 -11.96 -3.12
CA ILE A 266 -5.57 -11.98 -3.52
C ILE A 266 -5.34 -13.21 -4.41
N GLN A 267 -4.93 -12.95 -5.64
CA GLN A 267 -4.63 -13.96 -6.65
C GLN A 267 -3.17 -14.41 -6.53
N VAL A 268 -2.92 -15.71 -6.63
CA VAL A 268 -1.58 -16.30 -6.64
C VAL A 268 -1.35 -16.98 -7.98
N TYR A 269 -0.22 -16.67 -8.61
CA TYR A 269 0.24 -17.27 -9.84
C TYR A 269 1.59 -17.97 -9.60
N SER A 270 1.79 -19.13 -10.21
CA SER A 270 3.13 -19.69 -10.38
C SER A 270 3.87 -18.96 -11.51
N VAL A 271 5.17 -18.74 -11.36
CA VAL A 271 6.01 -18.03 -12.33
C VAL A 271 7.01 -18.98 -12.96
N LYS A 272 6.92 -19.18 -14.27
CA LYS A 272 7.83 -20.04 -15.02
C LYS A 272 9.15 -19.35 -15.32
N ARG A 273 10.16 -20.12 -15.75
CA ARG A 273 11.53 -19.63 -16.02
C ARG A 273 11.62 -18.53 -17.09
N ASP A 274 10.66 -18.47 -17.99
CA ASP A 274 10.50 -17.44 -19.02
C ASP A 274 9.71 -16.21 -18.55
N LEU A 275 9.31 -16.19 -17.27
CA LEU A 275 8.43 -15.20 -16.63
C LEU A 275 6.97 -15.23 -17.11
N SER A 276 6.55 -16.28 -17.83
CA SER A 276 5.12 -16.54 -18.01
C SER A 276 4.47 -16.95 -16.68
N ILE A 277 3.22 -16.52 -16.47
CA ILE A 277 2.49 -16.75 -15.23
C ILE A 277 1.32 -17.72 -15.48
N GLU A 278 1.02 -18.54 -14.48
CA GLU A 278 -0.12 -19.47 -14.51
C GLU A 278 -0.86 -19.36 -13.17
N HIS A 279 -2.15 -19.04 -13.22
CA HIS A 279 -3.00 -18.86 -12.04
C HIS A 279 -3.10 -20.16 -11.23
N THR A 280 -3.09 -20.05 -9.91
CA THR A 280 -3.06 -21.20 -8.99
C THR A 280 -4.10 -21.13 -7.87
N LEU A 281 -4.39 -19.94 -7.34
CA LEU A 281 -5.27 -19.76 -6.18
C LEU A 281 -5.88 -18.36 -6.17
N ASP A 282 -7.14 -18.24 -5.77
CA ASP A 282 -7.76 -16.98 -5.34
C ASP A 282 -8.08 -17.07 -3.84
N MET A 283 -7.43 -16.24 -3.03
CA MET A 283 -7.70 -16.12 -1.60
C MET A 283 -8.78 -15.06 -1.39
N SER A 284 -10.02 -15.47 -1.12
CA SER A 284 -11.14 -14.57 -0.81
C SER A 284 -11.07 -14.03 0.62
N LEU A 285 -11.27 -12.71 0.76
CA LEU A 285 -11.00 -11.97 2.00
C LEU A 285 -12.14 -11.04 2.44
N LEU A 286 -13.23 -10.93 1.66
CA LEU A 286 -14.42 -10.12 1.95
C LEU A 286 -14.11 -8.62 2.20
N SER A 287 -13.03 -8.13 1.60
CA SER A 287 -12.52 -6.77 1.68
C SER A 287 -11.61 -6.52 0.49
N SER A 288 -11.62 -5.30 -0.08
CA SER A 288 -10.93 -4.99 -1.33
C SER A 288 -9.41 -4.76 -1.10
N PRO A 289 -8.51 -5.63 -1.62
CA PRO A 289 -7.08 -5.52 -1.36
C PRO A 289 -6.39 -4.43 -2.20
N ALA A 290 -5.39 -3.79 -1.59
CA ALA A 290 -4.51 -2.77 -2.17
C ALA A 290 -3.06 -3.30 -2.22
N GLY A 291 -2.07 -2.55 -1.72
CA GLY A 291 -0.66 -2.97 -1.68
C GLY A 291 -0.39 -4.21 -0.82
N ILE A 292 0.58 -5.01 -1.24
CA ILE A 292 1.02 -6.26 -0.60
C ILE A 292 2.48 -6.15 -0.16
N TYR A 293 2.79 -6.72 1.00
CA TYR A 293 4.12 -7.09 1.45
C TYR A 293 4.14 -8.58 1.81
N VAL A 294 5.17 -9.31 1.41
CA VAL A 294 5.38 -10.71 1.83
C VAL A 294 6.60 -10.78 2.73
N GLU A 295 6.42 -11.29 3.96
CA GLU A 295 7.51 -11.42 4.93
C GLU A 295 8.47 -12.53 4.45
N PRO A 296 9.75 -12.22 4.12
CA PRO A 296 10.58 -13.15 3.33
C PRO A 296 10.95 -14.47 4.02
N LYS A 297 10.79 -14.60 5.34
CA LYS A 297 11.17 -15.79 6.10
C LYS A 297 10.01 -16.79 6.15
N SER A 298 8.87 -16.34 6.66
CA SER A 298 7.64 -17.10 6.84
C SER A 298 6.88 -17.30 5.52
N GLY A 299 6.91 -16.30 4.62
CA GLY A 299 6.01 -16.21 3.48
C GLY A 299 4.61 -15.71 3.83
N GLU A 300 4.41 -15.17 5.03
CA GLU A 300 3.14 -14.54 5.41
C GLU A 300 2.92 -13.26 4.61
N ILE A 301 1.67 -13.07 4.19
CA ILE A 301 1.25 -11.95 3.37
C ILE A 301 0.61 -10.91 4.28
N PHE A 302 1.16 -9.70 4.29
CA PHE A 302 0.53 -8.53 4.87
C PHE A 302 0.01 -7.68 3.72
N ALA A 303 -1.27 -7.33 3.72
CA ALA A 303 -1.85 -6.47 2.69
C ALA A 303 -2.66 -5.34 3.32
N ALA A 304 -2.63 -4.18 2.66
CA ALA A 304 -3.52 -3.06 2.96
C ALA A 304 -4.85 -3.25 2.22
N PHE A 305 -5.95 -2.79 2.82
CA PHE A 305 -7.31 -3.01 2.33
C PHE A 305 -8.16 -1.75 2.37
N HIS A 306 -9.24 -1.80 1.57
CA HIS A 306 -10.30 -0.80 1.53
C HIS A 306 -11.65 -1.48 1.88
N PRO A 307 -12.01 -1.58 3.17
CA PRO A 307 -13.21 -2.33 3.62
C PRO A 307 -14.54 -1.83 3.05
N VAL A 308 -14.58 -0.58 2.57
CA VAL A 308 -15.77 0.01 1.95
C VAL A 308 -15.33 0.68 0.66
N LEU A 309 -15.32 -0.08 -0.44
CA LEU A 309 -14.78 0.36 -1.74
C LEU A 309 -15.48 1.62 -2.28
N ASN A 310 -16.78 1.81 -2.02
CA ASN A 310 -17.49 3.04 -2.37
C ASN A 310 -16.90 4.28 -1.64
N SER A 311 -16.49 4.15 -0.38
CA SER A 311 -15.84 5.23 0.36
C SER A 311 -14.46 5.54 -0.22
N LEU A 312 -13.71 4.53 -0.67
CA LEU A 312 -12.47 4.74 -1.41
C LEU A 312 -12.71 5.52 -2.70
N ILE A 313 -13.72 5.15 -3.48
CA ILE A 313 -14.04 5.83 -4.75
C ILE A 313 -14.37 7.32 -4.49
N PHE A 314 -15.20 7.63 -3.49
CA PHE A 314 -15.48 9.03 -3.12
C PHE A 314 -14.24 9.76 -2.55
N HIS A 315 -13.34 9.07 -1.87
CA HIS A 315 -12.08 9.63 -1.38
C HIS A 315 -11.10 9.93 -2.51
N TRP A 316 -10.98 9.02 -3.48
CA TRP A 316 -10.07 9.11 -4.63
C TRP A 316 -10.47 10.23 -5.59
N PHE A 317 -11.75 10.27 -5.99
CA PHE A 317 -12.25 11.27 -6.94
C PHE A 317 -12.67 12.59 -6.27
N GLY A 318 -12.72 12.65 -4.94
CA GLY A 318 -12.93 13.87 -4.17
C GLY A 318 -11.67 14.74 -4.08
N SER A 319 -11.83 16.06 -3.97
CA SER A 319 -10.73 17.02 -3.84
C SER A 319 -11.00 18.03 -2.72
N GLY A 320 -9.93 18.56 -2.12
CA GLY A 320 -10.02 19.57 -1.07
C GLY A 320 -10.95 19.17 0.10
N VAL A 321 -11.91 20.04 0.40
CA VAL A 321 -12.87 19.87 1.51
C VAL A 321 -13.91 18.76 1.24
N ASP A 322 -14.17 18.42 -0.03
CA ASP A 322 -15.15 17.40 -0.40
C ASP A 322 -14.59 15.96 -0.35
N ARG A 323 -13.26 15.81 -0.12
CA ARG A 323 -12.59 14.51 0.02
C ARG A 323 -12.97 13.84 1.34
N LYS A 324 -14.02 13.02 1.31
CA LYS A 324 -14.50 12.22 2.45
C LYS A 324 -13.44 11.19 2.90
N PRO A 325 -13.35 10.85 4.19
CA PRO A 325 -12.46 9.78 4.65
C PRO A 325 -12.94 8.41 4.15
N SER A 326 -11.97 7.51 3.91
CA SER A 326 -12.21 6.11 3.58
C SER A 326 -11.65 5.21 4.67
N PRO A 327 -12.39 4.18 5.13
CA PRO A 327 -11.86 3.18 6.06
C PRO A 327 -10.56 2.54 5.56
N SER A 328 -9.75 2.11 6.53
CA SER A 328 -8.44 1.50 6.32
C SER A 328 -8.34 0.21 7.12
N GLN A 329 -7.70 -0.81 6.57
CA GLN A 329 -7.53 -2.11 7.20
C GLN A 329 -6.20 -2.73 6.73
N VAL A 330 -5.57 -3.52 7.60
CA VAL A 330 -4.46 -4.40 7.26
C VAL A 330 -4.82 -5.80 7.67
N LEU A 331 -4.71 -6.76 6.76
CA LEU A 331 -4.86 -8.18 7.06
C LEU A 331 -3.50 -8.88 6.95
N ARG A 332 -3.23 -9.78 7.90
CA ARG A 332 -2.13 -10.74 7.85
C ARG A 332 -2.72 -12.11 7.50
N ILE A 333 -2.21 -12.70 6.43
CA ILE A 333 -2.70 -13.94 5.83
C ILE A 333 -1.57 -14.97 5.86
N ARG A 334 -1.82 -16.10 6.52
CA ARG A 334 -0.87 -17.20 6.66
C ARG A 334 -1.40 -18.46 5.97
N MET A 335 -0.76 -18.83 4.86
CA MET A 335 -1.00 -20.10 4.18
C MET A 335 -0.78 -21.29 5.12
N GLN A 336 -1.62 -22.31 5.01
CA GLN A 336 -1.46 -23.58 5.70
C GLN A 336 -0.56 -24.54 4.89
N SER A 337 -0.20 -25.67 5.50
CA SER A 337 0.68 -26.68 4.90
C SER A 337 0.09 -27.41 3.69
N ASP A 338 -1.19 -27.20 3.38
CA ASP A 338 -1.87 -27.75 2.20
C ASP A 338 -1.75 -26.85 0.96
N ASP A 339 -1.16 -25.65 1.08
CA ASP A 339 -1.01 -24.64 0.04
C ASP A 339 -2.35 -24.13 -0.58
N VAL A 340 -3.50 -24.49 0.00
CA VAL A 340 -4.84 -24.14 -0.50
C VAL A 340 -5.78 -23.56 0.54
N SER A 341 -5.45 -23.66 1.84
CA SER A 341 -6.16 -22.98 2.91
C SER A 341 -5.27 -21.94 3.61
N TRP A 342 -5.90 -20.93 4.21
CA TRP A 342 -5.22 -19.80 4.84
C TRP A 342 -5.93 -19.37 6.13
N VAL A 343 -5.17 -18.79 7.05
CA VAL A 343 -5.69 -18.14 8.27
C VAL A 343 -5.48 -16.64 8.14
N VAL A 344 -6.53 -15.87 8.42
CA VAL A 344 -6.52 -14.41 8.39
C VAL A 344 -6.55 -13.87 9.82
N THR A 345 -5.78 -12.80 10.06
CA THR A 345 -5.83 -11.99 11.29
C THR A 345 -5.85 -10.51 10.92
N GLU A 346 -6.47 -9.67 11.75
CA GLU A 346 -6.61 -8.22 11.52
C GLU A 346 -5.72 -7.44 12.49
N PRO A 347 -4.43 -7.21 12.16
CA PRO A 347 -3.55 -6.40 12.99
C PRO A 347 -3.91 -4.91 13.01
N TYR A 348 -4.71 -4.40 12.08
CA TYR A 348 -5.15 -2.99 12.08
C TYR A 348 -6.47 -2.79 11.34
N ALA A 349 -7.38 -2.00 11.90
CA ALA A 349 -8.52 -1.42 11.19
C ALA A 349 -8.93 -0.07 11.81
N ASN A 350 -9.37 0.88 10.98
CA ASN A 350 -10.04 2.09 11.44
C ASN A 350 -11.01 2.67 10.39
N ASP A 351 -11.92 3.52 10.86
CA ASP A 351 -13.00 4.22 10.14
C ASP A 351 -12.56 5.26 9.08
N GLY A 352 -11.26 5.51 8.93
CA GLY A 352 -10.69 6.58 8.11
C GLY A 352 -10.16 7.80 8.89
N ALA A 353 -10.46 7.94 10.19
CA ALA A 353 -10.08 9.12 10.99
C ALA A 353 -8.57 9.24 11.29
N THR A 354 -7.86 8.13 11.52
CA THR A 354 -6.40 8.14 11.82
C THR A 354 -5.57 8.07 10.54
N ILE A 355 -5.87 7.09 9.68
CA ILE A 355 -5.40 6.99 8.29
C ILE A 355 -6.61 6.70 7.40
N SER A 356 -6.69 7.37 6.26
CA SER A 356 -7.78 7.24 5.29
C SER A 356 -7.27 6.55 4.03
N GLY A 357 -7.90 5.44 3.62
CA GLY A 357 -7.54 4.71 2.40
C GLY A 357 -6.12 4.15 2.43
N SER A 358 -5.81 3.28 3.40
CA SER A 358 -4.56 2.51 3.45
C SER A 358 -4.31 1.74 2.15
N ASN A 359 -3.13 1.95 1.54
CA ASN A 359 -2.80 1.46 0.21
C ASN A 359 -1.43 0.76 0.13
N SER A 360 -0.53 1.01 1.09
CA SER A 360 0.77 0.36 1.17
C SER A 360 1.03 -0.16 2.58
N ILE A 361 1.85 -1.19 2.68
CA ILE A 361 2.16 -1.84 3.95
C ILE A 361 3.59 -2.39 3.92
N LEU A 362 4.24 -2.40 5.07
CA LEU A 362 5.51 -3.05 5.31
C LEU A 362 5.50 -3.59 6.75
N TYR A 363 5.90 -4.85 6.94
CA TYR A 363 6.07 -5.44 8.26
C TYR A 363 7.56 -5.77 8.51
N VAL A 364 8.17 -5.12 9.50
CA VAL A 364 9.59 -5.27 9.85
C VAL A 364 9.77 -5.16 11.36
N ASN A 365 10.48 -6.12 11.96
CA ASN A 365 10.84 -6.11 13.39
C ASN A 365 9.67 -5.85 14.34
N GLU A 366 8.54 -6.55 14.15
CA GLU A 366 7.30 -6.36 14.92
C GLU A 366 6.62 -4.99 14.73
N GLN A 367 7.00 -4.21 13.72
CA GLN A 367 6.37 -2.94 13.38
C GLN A 367 5.67 -2.99 12.02
N LEU A 368 4.48 -2.40 11.93
CA LEU A 368 3.75 -2.17 10.68
C LEU A 368 3.88 -0.70 10.27
N LEU A 369 4.46 -0.47 9.08
CA LEU A 369 4.45 0.83 8.43
C LEU A 369 3.33 0.84 7.37
N ILE A 370 2.23 1.54 7.67
CA ILE A 370 1.00 1.59 6.88
C ILE A 370 0.93 2.93 6.14
N GLY A 371 0.91 2.94 4.81
CA GLY A 371 0.76 4.16 4.02
C GLY A 371 -0.59 4.26 3.31
N SER A 372 -1.01 5.47 2.93
CA SER A 372 -2.27 5.75 2.22
C SER A 372 -2.07 6.33 0.82
N LEU A 373 -3.12 6.35 -0.01
CA LEU A 373 -3.10 7.05 -1.29
C LEU A 373 -2.98 8.58 -1.12
N PHE A 374 -3.77 9.12 -0.20
CA PHE A 374 -3.88 10.54 0.07
C PHE A 374 -3.89 10.74 1.59
N GLY A 375 -2.94 11.52 2.13
CA GLY A 375 -2.75 11.66 3.56
C GLY A 375 -1.58 10.86 4.13
N LYS A 376 -1.71 10.46 5.40
CA LYS A 376 -0.62 10.12 6.31
C LYS A 376 -0.07 8.71 6.15
N CYS A 377 1.15 8.52 6.64
CA CYS A 377 1.72 7.22 6.97
C CYS A 377 1.65 7.00 8.49
N LEU A 378 1.43 5.76 8.92
CA LEU A 378 1.47 5.31 10.32
C LEU A 378 2.58 4.28 10.52
N LEU A 379 3.26 4.33 11.67
CA LEU A 379 4.08 3.25 12.18
C LEU A 379 3.42 2.72 13.46
N CYS A 380 3.14 1.43 13.50
CA CYS A 380 2.51 0.76 14.64
C CYS A 380 3.41 -0.34 15.18
N ASP A 381 3.58 -0.43 16.49
CA ASP A 381 4.08 -1.64 17.14
C ASP A 381 2.97 -2.71 17.12
N VAL A 382 3.33 -3.94 16.76
CA VAL A 382 2.43 -5.10 16.75
C VAL A 382 2.71 -5.95 17.98
N ASP A 383 1.97 -5.67 19.05
CA ASP A 383 1.93 -6.56 20.21
C ASP A 383 1.10 -7.79 19.85
N TYR A 384 1.75 -8.86 19.37
CA TYR A 384 1.10 -10.17 19.31
C TYR A 384 0.88 -10.67 20.74
N PRO A 385 -0.36 -10.82 21.24
CA PRO A 385 -0.58 -11.83 22.27
C PRO A 385 -0.17 -13.15 21.63
N GLN A 386 0.88 -13.79 22.16
CA GLN A 386 1.23 -15.13 21.71
C GLN A 386 0.05 -16.04 22.03
N LEU A 387 -0.66 -16.46 20.99
CA LEU A 387 -1.64 -17.54 21.05
C LEU A 387 -0.85 -18.83 21.30
N ALA A 388 -0.64 -19.10 22.59
CA ALA A 388 0.06 -20.26 23.14
C ALA A 388 -0.75 -21.56 22.98
#